data_AF-A0A9E6DUN0-F1
#
_entry.id   AF-A0A9E6DUN0-F1
#
_cell.length_a   1.000
_cell.length_b   1.000
_cell.length_c   1.000
_cell.angle_alpha   90.00
_cell.angle_beta   90.00
_cell.angle_gamma   90.00
#
_symmetry.space_group_name_H-M   'P 1'
#
loop_
_entity.id
_entity.type
_entity.pdbx_description
1 polymer ?
#
loop_
_entity_poly.entity_id
_entity_poly.type
_entity_poly.pdbx_seq_one_letter_code
_entity_poly.pdbx_strand_id
1 'polypeptide(L)'
;MVTMDVPPYCMVHGNRATLVQINSLGLSRSGFSNEDITKLKTIFRKLFFKSNNEKFTDNLENLEQEYSGFEPATKLFNFIKSSKRGICQYKE
;
A
#
# COMPACT_ATOMS: atom_id res chain seq x y z
N MET A 1 1.79 15.29 -13.41
CA MET A 1 1.19 14.18 -14.19
C MET A 1 1.31 12.88 -13.40
N VAL A 2 0.20 12.13 -13.28
CA VAL A 2 0.20 10.79 -12.68
C VAL A 2 0.50 9.78 -13.78
N THR A 3 1.71 9.24 -13.81
CA THR A 3 2.16 8.30 -14.86
C THR A 3 2.13 6.84 -14.39
N MET A 4 1.97 6.60 -13.08
CA MET A 4 1.95 5.29 -12.42
C MET A 4 0.63 5.08 -11.68
N ASP A 5 0.29 3.83 -11.39
CA ASP A 5 -0.95 3.51 -10.67
C ASP A 5 -0.81 3.87 -9.17
N VAL A 6 -1.91 4.39 -8.61
CA VAL A 6 -2.00 4.72 -7.18
C VAL A 6 -2.67 3.55 -6.46
N PRO A 7 -1.99 2.86 -5.53
CA PRO A 7 -2.59 1.76 -4.78
C PRO A 7 -3.78 2.22 -3.93
N PRO A 8 -4.78 1.34 -3.69
CA PRO A 8 -5.91 1.66 -2.85
C PRO A 8 -5.47 2.04 -1.43
N TYR A 9 -6.29 2.86 -0.76
CA TYR A 9 -6.07 3.36 0.60
C TYR A 9 -4.83 4.27 0.78
N CYS A 10 -4.04 4.49 -0.26
CA CYS A 10 -2.84 5.32 -0.20
C CYS A 10 -3.13 6.77 -0.60
N MET A 11 -2.30 7.68 -0.10
CA MET A 11 -2.26 9.09 -0.51
C MET A 11 -0.97 9.33 -1.29
N VAL A 12 -1.12 10.09 -2.39
CA VAL A 12 -0.02 10.57 -3.21
C VAL A 12 0.04 12.08 -3.18
N HIS A 13 1.24 12.63 -3.35
CA HIS A 13 1.47 14.07 -3.41
C HIS A 13 2.48 14.42 -4.50
N GLY A 14 2.47 15.69 -4.93
CA GLY A 14 3.46 16.24 -5.86
C GLY A 14 3.11 16.11 -7.34
N ASN A 15 3.91 16.78 -8.18
CA ASN A 15 3.69 16.82 -9.63
C ASN A 15 4.07 15.48 -10.31
N ARG A 16 5.08 14.78 -9.78
CA ARG A 16 5.24 13.34 -9.97
C ARG A 16 4.61 12.68 -8.76
N ALA A 17 3.50 11.96 -8.93
CA ALA A 17 2.77 11.36 -7.83
C ALA A 17 3.67 10.38 -7.06
N THR A 18 4.11 10.78 -5.87
CA THR A 18 4.86 9.93 -4.93
C THR A 18 3.93 9.47 -3.82
N LEU A 19 4.06 8.20 -3.41
CA LEU A 19 3.34 7.70 -2.25
C LEU A 19 3.85 8.38 -0.98
N VAL A 20 2.92 8.78 -0.12
CA VAL A 20 3.24 9.46 1.15
C VAL A 20 2.81 8.61 2.35
N GLN A 21 1.53 8.22 2.41
CA GLN A 21 0.99 7.47 3.55
C GLN A 21 -0.36 6.83 3.23
N ILE A 22 -0.89 6.06 4.16
CA ILE A 22 -2.29 5.61 4.11
C ILE A 22 -3.25 6.78 4.41
N ASN A 23 -4.35 6.87 3.66
CA ASN A 23 -5.45 7.80 3.87
C ASN A 23 -6.28 7.39 5.10
N SER A 24 -5.71 7.51 6.30
CA SER A 24 -6.39 7.11 7.53
C SER A 24 -7.67 7.92 7.79
N LEU A 25 -7.71 9.19 7.39
CA LEU A 25 -8.91 10.01 7.54
C LEU A 25 -10.04 9.51 6.62
N GLY A 26 -9.73 9.21 5.35
CA GLY A 26 -10.68 8.64 4.41
C GLY A 26 -11.19 7.28 4.86
N LEU A 27 -10.30 6.40 5.34
CA LEU A 27 -10.67 5.10 5.88
C LEU A 27 -11.59 5.21 7.10
N SER A 28 -11.27 6.12 8.04
CA SER A 28 -12.10 6.37 9.22
C SER A 28 -13.49 6.85 8.83
N ARG A 29 -13.60 7.75 7.84
CA ARG A 29 -14.90 8.21 7.31
C ARG A 29 -15.67 7.12 6.57
N SER A 30 -14.97 6.17 5.96
CA SER A 30 -15.56 4.98 5.32
C SER A 30 -15.95 3.88 6.30
N GLY A 31 -15.81 4.08 7.62
CA GLY A 31 -16.24 3.13 8.64
C GLY A 31 -15.22 2.04 8.98
N PHE A 32 -13.95 2.19 8.58
CA PHE A 32 -12.90 1.26 9.03
C PHE A 32 -12.60 1.45 10.50
N SER A 33 -12.40 0.33 11.21
CA SER A 33 -11.98 0.35 12.61
C SER A 33 -10.55 0.90 12.75
N ASN A 34 -10.26 1.51 13.90
CA ASN A 34 -8.89 1.99 14.20
C ASN A 34 -7.84 0.86 14.11
N GLU A 35 -8.23 -0.35 14.48
CA GLU A 35 -7.38 -1.55 14.35
C GLU A 35 -7.05 -1.86 12.88
N ASP A 36 -8.03 -1.79 11.99
CA ASP A 36 -7.85 -2.04 10.56
C ASP A 36 -7.00 -0.96 9.90
N ILE A 37 -7.21 0.30 10.28
CA ILE A 37 -6.39 1.42 9.81
C ILE A 37 -4.95 1.24 10.28
N THR A 38 -4.74 0.78 11.51
CA THR A 38 -3.40 0.53 12.07
C THR A 38 -2.72 -0.64 11.35
N LYS A 39 -3.44 -1.74 11.09
CA LYS A 39 -2.95 -2.86 10.26
C LYS A 39 -2.55 -2.39 8.88
N LEU A 40 -3.39 -1.61 8.19
CA LEU A 40 -3.08 -1.05 6.87
C LEU A 40 -1.83 -0.15 6.88
N LYS A 41 -1.66 0.68 7.91
CA LYS A 41 -0.44 1.49 8.08
C LYS A 41 0.81 0.63 8.25
N THR A 42 0.72 -0.45 9.02
CA THR A 42 1.82 -1.40 9.21
C THR A 42 2.16 -2.11 7.91
N ILE A 43 1.15 -2.59 7.17
CA ILE A 43 1.34 -3.24 5.86
C ILE A 43 1.99 -2.27 4.88
N PHE A 44 1.51 -1.04 4.79
CA PHE A 44 2.09 0.00 3.94
C PHE A 44 3.57 0.23 4.27
N ARG A 45 3.93 0.35 5.55
CA ARG A 45 5.32 0.49 5.96
C ARG A 45 6.14 -0.77 5.60
N LYS A 46 5.66 -1.97 5.90
CA LYS A 46 6.39 -3.20 5.55
C LYS A 46 6.60 -3.34 4.04
N LEU A 47 5.64 -2.90 3.23
CA LEU A 47 5.67 -3.01 1.77
C LEU A 47 6.58 -1.96 1.11
N PHE A 48 6.54 -0.71 1.58
CA PHE A 48 7.19 0.42 0.91
C PHE A 48 8.42 1.00 1.64
N PHE A 49 8.55 0.77 2.94
CA PHE A 49 9.59 1.38 3.80
C PHE A 49 10.76 0.44 4.09
N LYS A 50 10.83 -0.75 3.47
CA LYS A 50 11.93 -1.67 3.73
C LYS A 50 13.19 -1.28 2.94
N SER A 51 14.20 -0.89 3.70
CA SER A 51 15.56 -0.62 3.26
C SER A 51 16.33 -1.93 3.10
N ASN A 52 16.99 -2.07 1.95
CA ASN A 52 18.03 -3.05 1.61
C ASN A 52 17.62 -4.51 1.30
N ASN A 53 17.83 -4.86 0.01
CA ASN A 53 18.10 -6.18 -0.57
C ASN A 53 16.99 -7.22 -0.76
N GLU A 54 15.81 -7.10 -0.17
CA GLU A 54 14.70 -8.02 -0.50
C GLU A 54 13.94 -7.57 -1.76
N LYS A 55 13.67 -8.51 -2.66
CA LYS A 55 12.88 -8.24 -3.87
C LYS A 55 11.45 -7.88 -3.43
N PHE A 56 10.91 -6.80 -4.00
CA PHE A 56 9.54 -6.34 -3.73
C PHE A 56 8.49 -7.46 -3.87
N THR A 57 8.67 -8.36 -4.85
CA THR A 57 7.79 -9.50 -5.08
C THR A 57 7.79 -10.49 -3.91
N ASP A 58 8.96 -10.81 -3.37
CA ASP A 58 9.11 -11.76 -2.26
C ASP A 58 8.48 -11.21 -0.98
N ASN A 59 8.73 -9.93 -0.68
CA ASN A 59 8.10 -9.25 0.44
C ASN A 59 6.57 -9.18 0.29
N LEU A 60 6.07 -8.96 -0.93
CA LEU A 60 4.63 -8.97 -1.21
C LEU A 60 4.02 -10.35 -0.93
N GLU A 61 4.65 -11.42 -1.39
CA GLU A 61 4.18 -12.80 -1.13
C GLU A 61 4.18 -13.14 0.37
N ASN A 62 5.24 -12.78 1.10
CA ASN A 62 5.31 -12.97 2.55
C ASN A 62 4.18 -12.23 3.29
N LEU A 63 3.93 -10.96 2.93
CA LEU A 63 2.85 -10.17 3.52
C LEU A 63 1.46 -10.69 3.15
N GLU A 64 1.29 -11.20 1.93
CA GLU A 64 0.04 -11.82 1.50
C GLU A 64 -0.29 -13.06 2.33
N GLN A 65 0.72 -13.88 2.67
CA GLN A 65 0.55 -15.01 3.58
C GLN A 65 0.23 -14.54 5.02
N GLU A 66 1.00 -13.58 5.54
CA GLU A 66 0.83 -13.04 6.90
C GLU A 66 -0.56 -12.41 7.11
N TYR A 67 -1.10 -11.74 6.09
CA TYR A 67 -2.38 -11.00 6.15
C TYR A 67 -3.51 -11.64 5.32
N SER A 68 -3.42 -12.93 5.01
CA SER A 68 -4.40 -13.65 4.16
C SER A 68 -5.85 -13.57 4.65
N GLY A 69 -6.08 -13.42 5.96
CA GLY A 69 -7.40 -13.24 6.57
C GLY A 69 -7.94 -11.80 6.57
N PHE A 70 -7.21 -10.82 6.03
CA PHE A 70 -7.57 -9.42 6.06
C PHE A 70 -7.93 -8.90 4.66
N GLU A 71 -9.22 -8.96 4.33
CA GLU A 71 -9.85 -8.50 3.08
C GLU A 71 -9.24 -7.21 2.46
N PRO A 72 -9.06 -6.10 3.23
CA PRO A 72 -8.49 -4.87 2.69
C PRO A 72 -7.04 -5.04 2.20
N ALA A 73 -6.24 -5.85 2.87
CA ALA A 73 -4.87 -6.12 2.44
C ALA A 73 -4.83 -7.00 1.19
N THR A 74 -5.67 -8.03 1.12
CA THR A 74 -5.78 -8.86 -0.09
C THR A 74 -6.16 -8.02 -1.31
N LYS A 75 -7.09 -7.05 -1.16
CA LYS A 75 -7.42 -6.10 -2.22
C LYS A 75 -6.22 -5.23 -2.64
N LEU A 76 -5.43 -4.76 -1.67
CA LEU A 76 -4.21 -3.99 -1.93
C LEU A 76 -3.18 -4.82 -2.71
N PHE A 77 -2.89 -6.04 -2.28
CA PHE A 77 -1.90 -6.92 -2.93
C PHE A 77 -2.32 -7.31 -4.35
N ASN A 78 -3.59 -7.66 -4.55
CA ASN A 78 -4.13 -7.97 -5.87
C ASN A 78 -4.04 -6.78 -6.83
N PHE A 79 -4.32 -5.56 -6.34
CA PHE A 79 -4.17 -4.36 -7.15
C PHE A 79 -2.72 -4.15 -7.60
N ILE A 80 -1.77 -4.32 -6.68
CA ILE A 80 -0.34 -4.19 -6.99
C ILE A 80 0.09 -5.22 -8.03
N LYS A 81 -0.29 -6.49 -7.85
CA LYS A 81 0.01 -7.58 -8.81
C LYS A 81 -0.63 -7.34 -10.19
N SER A 82 -1.80 -6.72 -10.23
CA SER A 82 -2.54 -6.43 -11.47
C SER A 82 -2.05 -5.17 -12.20
N SER A 83 -1.26 -4.30 -11.56
CA SER A 83 -0.80 -3.06 -12.18
C SER A 83 0.20 -3.34 -13.31
N LYS A 84 -0.18 -2.96 -14.53
CA LYS A 84 0.68 -3.09 -15.73
C LYS A 84 1.67 -1.93 -15.89
N ARG A 85 1.36 -0.77 -15.29
CA ARG A 85 2.17 0.46 -15.41
C ARG A 85 3.21 0.60 -14.29
N GLY A 86 3.14 -0.27 -13.29
CA GLY A 86 3.87 -0.12 -12.04
C GLY A 86 3.16 0.85 -11.09
N ILE A 87 3.44 0.68 -9.80
CA ILE A 87 2.88 1.51 -8.74
C ILE A 87 3.76 2.72 -8.44
N CYS A 88 3.13 3.82 -8.01
CA CYS A 88 3.84 5.00 -7.53
C CYS A 88 4.91 4.60 -6.49
N GLN A 89 6.10 5.16 -6.61
CA GLN A 89 7.18 4.90 -5.64
C GLN A 89 6.95 5.71 -4.36
N TYR A 90 7.27 5.09 -3.23
CA TYR A 90 7.45 5.80 -1.98
C TYR A 90 8.76 6.57 -2.05
N LYS A 91 8.72 7.84 -1.65
CA LYS A 91 9.90 8.70 -1.59
C LYS A 91 9.94 9.29 -0.19
N GLU A 92 11.00 8.97 0.57
CA GLU A 92 11.29 9.58 1.87
C GLU A 92 11.39 11.11 1.78
#